data_AF-A0A0W1ET32-F1
#
_entry.id   AF-A0A0W1ET32-F1
#
_cell.length_a   1.000
_cell.length_b   1.000
_cell.length_c   1.000
_cell.angle_alpha   90.00
_cell.angle_beta   90.00
_cell.angle_gamma   90.00
#
_symmetry.space_group_name_H-M   'P 1'
#
loop_
_entity.id
_entity.type
_entity.pdbx_description
1 polymer ?
#
loop_
_entity_poly.entity_id
_entity_poly.type
_entity_poly.pdbx_seq_one_letter_code
_entity_poly.pdbx_strand_id
1 'polypeptide(L)'
;MASEDDALVEHPTFIDHIKFFFDDDDAACMKEERGIDLKSYESVKSNASNIYFQVKSGHMPPQEERRWSENRVKTFRNWIIDKHPRGIEPFDAGRFEVAFARADAPVRPNAASLSGDEVKRLAEAFSTLMAREPDDPNSYFALAGIHWFPAPTYCIHNQPQYNPWHRLYIDRFEAGLRTVPGCEDICLPYWDITEEPPAWLFSPPFDSYVLQADASDAYPAGTATKHNSSDFIAQEVANFRISEQIRSALNAPYFESFAVLIENAHNDGHGACGPSMSATDIASFDPLFWFFHCNWERMWWAWQIRFKAGTLEGFRTALATPSDADWLDHEAFNELPPFGARTPATIAIDGYNYETAPISMFADNAENPAGSLAMGRRFSLDRSPRVSLRIKGIERLRIPGSFRATIMADGKPVAERFFFQSTQPEACPNCANQPTVNLDFRLDPSLLAGKTIDVALRLVTPNGTDEEIDPMKVGNPTVNIRELLQGE
;
A
#
# COMPACT_ATOMS: atom_id res chain seq x y z
N MET A 1 -10.73 41.65 31.28
CA MET A 1 -10.13 41.87 29.95
C MET A 1 -10.11 40.50 29.30
N ALA A 2 -11.01 40.26 28.33
CA ALA A 2 -11.10 38.98 27.64
C ALA A 2 -9.77 38.71 26.93
N SER A 3 -9.23 37.50 27.11
CA SER A 3 -8.00 37.05 26.44
C SER A 3 -8.14 37.20 24.92
N GLU A 4 -7.05 37.59 24.27
CA GLU A 4 -6.89 37.79 22.82
C GLU A 4 -7.87 36.97 21.97
N ASP A 5 -8.68 37.66 21.15
CA ASP A 5 -9.73 37.05 20.33
C ASP A 5 -9.17 35.90 19.49
N ASP A 6 -9.58 34.67 19.80
CA ASP A 6 -9.31 33.53 18.93
C ASP A 6 -9.80 33.90 17.51
N ALA A 7 -8.97 33.68 16.49
CA ALA A 7 -9.42 33.85 15.12
C ALA A 7 -10.55 32.85 14.84
N LEU A 8 -11.62 33.32 14.18
CA LEU A 8 -12.66 32.44 13.69
C LEU A 8 -12.10 31.55 12.59
N VAL A 9 -12.32 30.25 12.68
CA VAL A 9 -11.97 29.28 11.65
C VAL A 9 -13.25 28.79 11.00
N GLU A 10 -13.40 29.04 9.70
CA GLU A 10 -14.61 28.70 8.95
C GLU A 10 -14.73 27.18 8.73
N HIS A 11 -13.62 26.50 8.43
CA HIS A 11 -13.55 25.06 8.17
C HIS A 11 -12.50 24.37 9.07
N PRO A 12 -12.77 24.25 10.37
CA PRO A 12 -11.80 23.69 11.32
C PRO A 12 -11.74 22.17 11.26
N THR A 13 -10.55 21.61 11.45
CA THR A 13 -10.33 20.17 11.71
C THR A 13 -10.07 19.88 13.19
N PHE A 14 -10.27 18.63 13.61
CA PHE A 14 -9.96 18.22 14.99
C PHE A 14 -8.48 18.39 15.33
N ILE A 15 -7.63 17.93 14.42
CA ILE A 15 -6.19 17.87 14.61
C ILE A 15 -5.54 19.24 14.65
N ASP A 16 -5.99 20.19 13.83
CA ASP A 16 -5.33 21.50 13.71
C ASP A 16 -5.93 22.53 14.67
N HIS A 17 -7.19 22.33 15.09
CA HIS A 17 -7.92 23.35 15.86
C HIS A 17 -8.56 22.80 17.13
N ILE A 18 -9.47 21.83 17.00
CA ILE A 18 -10.38 21.49 18.10
C ILE A 18 -9.68 20.84 19.29
N LYS A 19 -8.68 19.99 19.06
CA LYS A 19 -7.95 19.32 20.15
C LYS A 19 -7.25 20.30 21.10
N PHE A 20 -6.99 21.53 20.65
CA PHE A 20 -6.34 22.58 21.42
C PHE A 20 -7.30 23.47 22.20
N PHE A 21 -8.62 23.29 22.01
CA PHE A 21 -9.61 24.08 22.76
C PHE A 21 -9.78 23.59 24.20
N PHE A 22 -9.28 22.40 24.50
CA PHE A 22 -9.31 21.76 25.81
C PHE A 22 -7.90 21.71 26.38
N ASP A 23 -7.67 22.46 27.45
CA ASP A 23 -6.39 22.36 28.15
C ASP A 23 -6.31 21.06 28.98
N ASP A 24 -5.19 20.87 29.67
CA ASP A 24 -4.95 19.64 30.41
C ASP A 24 -5.82 19.53 31.66
N ASP A 25 -6.24 20.64 32.26
CA ASP A 25 -7.16 20.65 33.40
C ASP A 25 -8.58 20.30 32.95
N ASP A 26 -9.03 20.83 31.81
CA ASP A 26 -10.34 20.49 31.22
C ASP A 26 -10.40 18.99 30.93
N ALA A 27 -9.34 18.47 30.30
CA ALA A 27 -9.24 17.06 29.94
C ALA A 27 -9.18 16.15 31.17
N ALA A 28 -8.42 16.51 32.21
CA ALA A 28 -8.35 15.75 33.45
C ALA A 28 -9.71 15.73 34.16
N CYS A 29 -10.34 16.89 34.33
CA CYS A 29 -11.64 17.04 34.98
C CYS A 29 -12.72 16.21 34.27
N MET A 30 -12.84 16.34 32.95
CA MET A 30 -13.87 15.62 32.20
C MET A 30 -13.63 14.11 32.14
N LYS A 31 -12.35 13.68 32.15
CA LYS A 31 -11.99 12.28 32.23
C LYS A 31 -12.33 11.68 33.59
N GLU A 32 -12.02 12.39 34.68
CA GLU A 32 -12.26 11.92 36.05
C GLU A 32 -13.75 11.96 36.44
N GLU A 33 -14.44 13.07 36.15
CA GLU A 33 -15.82 13.27 36.61
C GLU A 33 -16.87 12.67 35.67
N ARG A 34 -16.57 12.57 34.37
CA ARG A 34 -17.55 12.21 33.33
C ARG A 34 -17.13 11.05 32.44
N GLY A 35 -15.89 10.56 32.56
CA GLY A 35 -15.35 9.54 31.67
C GLY A 35 -15.20 10.00 30.22
N ILE A 36 -15.20 11.31 29.96
CA ILE A 36 -15.07 11.88 28.63
C ILE A 36 -13.61 12.27 28.40
N ASP A 37 -12.96 11.60 27.45
CA ASP A 37 -11.60 11.93 27.04
C ASP A 37 -11.62 13.09 26.04
N LEU A 38 -11.32 14.31 26.49
CA LEU A 38 -11.28 15.50 25.63
C LEU A 38 -10.07 15.60 24.71
N LYS A 39 -9.08 14.70 24.85
CA LYS A 39 -7.93 14.63 23.93
C LYS A 39 -8.17 13.61 22.80
N SER A 40 -9.21 12.79 22.88
CA SER A 40 -9.57 11.79 21.87
C SER A 40 -10.61 12.31 20.88
N TYR A 41 -10.32 12.18 19.58
CA TYR A 41 -11.27 12.56 18.51
C TYR A 41 -12.61 11.85 18.66
N GLU A 42 -12.64 10.52 18.86
CA GLU A 42 -13.89 9.77 18.92
C GLU A 42 -14.73 10.16 20.14
N SER A 43 -14.08 10.44 21.26
CA SER A 43 -14.74 10.89 22.48
C SER A 43 -15.29 12.32 22.32
N VAL A 44 -14.50 13.25 21.77
CA VAL A 44 -14.97 14.62 21.52
C VAL A 44 -16.10 14.64 20.47
N LYS A 45 -15.98 13.86 19.39
CA LYS A 45 -17.00 13.72 18.34
C LYS A 45 -18.32 13.17 18.89
N SER A 46 -18.26 12.07 19.64
CA SER A 46 -19.47 11.46 20.23
C SER A 46 -20.16 12.39 21.24
N ASN A 47 -19.42 13.30 21.88
CA ASN A 47 -19.94 14.26 22.86
C ASN A 47 -20.12 15.69 22.29
N ALA A 48 -19.88 15.91 21.00
CA ALA A 48 -19.70 17.25 20.44
C ALA A 48 -20.91 18.17 20.65
N SER A 49 -22.13 17.65 20.47
CA SER A 49 -23.34 18.45 20.70
C SER A 49 -23.47 18.90 22.16
N ASN A 50 -23.17 18.03 23.11
CA ASN A 50 -23.23 18.36 24.54
C ASN A 50 -22.16 19.39 24.90
N ILE A 51 -20.91 19.17 24.46
CA ILE A 51 -19.81 20.11 24.66
C ILE A 51 -20.20 21.49 24.12
N TYR A 52 -20.71 21.56 22.89
CA TYR A 52 -21.11 22.82 22.25
C TYR A 52 -22.14 23.59 23.08
N PHE A 53 -23.20 22.95 23.57
CA PHE A 53 -24.20 23.65 24.36
C PHE A 53 -23.68 24.11 25.74
N GLN A 54 -22.76 23.36 26.35
CA GLN A 54 -22.13 23.74 27.61
C GLN A 54 -21.26 25.00 27.44
N VAL A 55 -20.35 24.99 26.47
CA VAL A 55 -19.46 26.13 26.22
C VAL A 55 -20.21 27.35 25.69
N LYS A 56 -21.23 27.14 24.83
CA LYS A 56 -22.11 28.23 24.34
C LYS A 56 -22.88 28.93 25.45
N SER A 57 -23.22 28.20 26.51
CA SER A 57 -23.94 28.80 27.66
C SER A 57 -23.08 29.83 28.40
N GLY A 58 -21.76 29.82 28.20
CA GLY A 58 -20.82 30.70 28.89
C GLY A 58 -20.58 30.31 30.35
N HIS A 59 -20.89 29.08 30.75
CA HIS A 59 -20.63 28.57 32.12
C HIS A 59 -19.48 27.56 32.18
N MET A 60 -18.96 27.14 31.03
CA MET A 60 -17.86 26.17 30.93
C MET A 60 -16.72 26.73 30.07
N PRO A 61 -15.46 26.59 30.52
CA PRO A 61 -15.04 26.07 31.83
C PRO A 61 -15.54 26.93 33.02
N PRO A 62 -15.63 26.37 34.24
CA PRO A 62 -16.19 27.07 35.41
C PRO A 62 -15.47 28.39 35.72
N GLN A 63 -14.15 28.41 35.54
CA GLN A 63 -13.30 29.58 35.72
C GLN A 63 -13.61 30.61 34.62
N GLU A 64 -14.02 31.81 35.01
CA GLU A 64 -14.54 32.84 34.10
C GLU A 64 -13.51 33.25 33.04
N GLU A 65 -12.25 33.35 33.45
CA GLU A 65 -11.11 33.71 32.61
C GLU A 65 -10.74 32.64 31.56
N ARG A 66 -11.24 31.40 31.71
CA ARG A 66 -10.97 30.28 30.78
C ARG A 66 -12.12 29.99 29.84
N ARG A 67 -13.24 30.70 29.99
CA ARG A 67 -14.42 30.52 29.13
C ARG A 67 -14.07 30.81 27.68
N TRP A 68 -14.65 30.00 26.80
CA TRP A 68 -14.39 30.12 25.37
C TRP A 68 -14.86 31.47 24.83
N SER A 69 -14.04 32.07 23.98
CA SER A 69 -14.41 33.25 23.20
C SER A 69 -15.59 32.92 22.27
N GLU A 70 -16.31 33.95 21.80
CA GLU A 70 -17.37 33.74 20.80
C GLU A 70 -16.84 33.05 19.54
N ASN A 71 -15.64 33.40 19.11
CA ASN A 71 -15.02 32.83 17.92
C ASN A 71 -14.64 31.37 18.15
N ARG A 72 -14.11 30.98 19.30
CA ARG A 72 -13.86 29.57 19.64
C ARG A 72 -15.14 28.74 19.65
N VAL A 73 -16.22 29.28 20.22
CA VAL A 73 -17.55 28.64 20.17
C VAL A 73 -18.07 28.50 18.74
N LYS A 74 -17.90 29.52 17.89
CA LYS A 74 -18.28 29.49 16.46
C LYS A 74 -17.43 28.51 15.67
N THR A 75 -16.12 28.46 15.90
CA THR A 75 -15.20 27.48 15.30
C THR A 75 -15.64 26.05 15.66
N PHE A 76 -15.88 25.74 16.94
CA PHE A 76 -16.34 24.42 17.34
C PHE A 76 -17.71 24.06 16.73
N ARG A 77 -18.60 25.04 16.58
CA ARG A 77 -19.87 24.87 15.85
C ARG A 77 -19.65 24.50 14.39
N ASN A 78 -18.73 25.20 13.70
CA ASN A 78 -18.41 24.93 12.31
C ASN A 78 -17.87 23.51 12.13
N TRP A 79 -17.00 23.05 13.03
CA TRP A 79 -16.51 21.66 13.04
C TRP A 79 -17.66 20.63 13.08
N ILE A 80 -18.69 20.86 13.90
CA ILE A 80 -19.86 19.98 13.98
C ILE A 80 -20.68 20.02 12.68
N ILE A 81 -20.89 21.21 12.13
CA ILE A 81 -21.67 21.41 10.89
C ILE A 81 -20.99 20.71 9.70
N ASP A 82 -19.67 20.82 9.63
CA ASP A 82 -18.81 20.23 8.61
C ASP A 82 -18.61 18.72 8.81
N LYS A 83 -19.42 18.10 9.68
CA LYS A 83 -19.43 16.65 9.95
C LYS A 83 -18.17 16.13 10.66
N HIS A 84 -17.54 16.97 11.48
CA HIS A 84 -16.43 16.63 12.35
C HIS A 84 -15.17 16.19 11.59
N PRO A 85 -14.65 16.99 10.63
CA PRO A 85 -13.44 16.62 9.91
C PRO A 85 -12.28 16.40 10.89
N ARG A 86 -11.61 15.26 10.79
CA ARG A 86 -10.51 14.92 11.72
C ARG A 86 -9.27 15.78 11.47
N GLY A 87 -8.95 16.08 10.21
CA GLY A 87 -7.66 16.67 9.82
C GLY A 87 -6.54 15.62 9.81
N ILE A 88 -5.39 16.00 9.24
CA ILE A 88 -4.19 15.16 9.12
C ILE A 88 -3.14 15.75 10.06
N GLU A 89 -2.50 14.93 10.91
CA GLU A 89 -1.39 15.45 11.74
C GLU A 89 -0.29 15.99 10.84
N PRO A 90 0.16 17.26 11.03
CA PRO A 90 1.36 17.74 10.39
C PRO A 90 2.47 16.75 10.68
N PHE A 91 3.04 16.19 9.60
CA PHE A 91 4.08 15.20 9.70
C PHE A 91 5.34 15.85 10.30
N ASP A 92 5.57 15.66 11.61
CA ASP A 92 6.78 16.13 12.30
C ASP A 92 7.93 15.17 12.03
N ALA A 93 8.66 15.49 10.97
CA ALA A 93 9.85 14.81 10.51
C ALA A 93 10.85 14.44 11.63
N GLY A 94 11.10 15.37 12.56
CA GLY A 94 12.16 15.27 13.57
C GLY A 94 11.80 14.36 14.74
N ARG A 95 10.51 14.26 15.10
CA ARG A 95 10.03 13.27 16.07
C ARG A 95 9.86 11.87 15.47
N PHE A 96 9.74 11.79 14.15
CA PHE A 96 9.46 10.56 13.40
C PHE A 96 10.71 9.67 13.22
N GLU A 97 11.89 10.24 13.00
CA GLU A 97 13.14 9.46 12.84
C GLU A 97 13.62 8.80 14.14
N VAL A 98 13.43 9.45 15.30
CA VAL A 98 13.98 9.00 16.59
C VAL A 98 13.10 7.94 17.27
N ALA A 99 11.81 7.87 16.95
CA ALA A 99 10.84 7.07 17.70
C ALA A 99 10.67 5.61 17.24
N PHE A 100 11.19 5.23 16.06
CA PHE A 100 10.78 3.98 15.40
C PHE A 100 11.88 3.05 14.89
N ALA A 101 13.15 3.46 14.89
CA ALA A 101 14.24 2.49 14.74
C ALA A 101 14.20 1.57 15.98
N ARG A 102 13.66 0.36 15.83
CA ARG A 102 13.63 -0.62 16.91
C ARG A 102 15.05 -1.15 17.07
N ALA A 103 15.73 -0.70 18.11
CA ALA A 103 17.19 -0.84 18.28
C ALA A 103 17.74 -2.27 18.10
N ASP A 104 16.89 -3.30 18.27
CA ASP A 104 17.30 -4.71 18.24
C ASP A 104 16.72 -5.51 17.04
N ALA A 105 15.90 -4.92 16.17
CA ALA A 105 15.33 -5.64 15.02
C ALA A 105 16.27 -5.59 13.79
N PRO A 106 16.41 -6.70 13.03
CA PRO A 106 17.24 -6.73 11.83
C PRO A 106 16.81 -5.69 10.79
N VAL A 107 17.78 -5.11 10.10
CA VAL A 107 17.56 -4.06 9.10
C VAL A 107 17.66 -4.68 7.71
N ARG A 108 16.56 -4.66 6.95
CA ARG A 108 16.57 -5.01 5.53
C ARG A 108 17.21 -3.87 4.73
N PRO A 109 18.34 -4.10 4.03
CA PRO A 109 19.06 -3.06 3.32
C PRO A 109 18.42 -2.74 1.96
N ASN A 110 18.77 -1.58 1.39
CA ASN A 110 18.44 -1.27 0.01
C ASN A 110 19.37 -2.08 -0.92
N ALA A 111 18.82 -2.76 -1.93
CA ALA A 111 19.61 -3.48 -2.93
C ALA A 111 20.74 -2.61 -3.55
N ALA A 112 20.51 -1.31 -3.69
CA ALA A 112 21.48 -0.36 -4.24
C ALA A 112 22.64 -0.01 -3.29
N SER A 113 22.52 -0.27 -1.98
CA SER A 113 23.54 0.06 -0.97
C SER A 113 24.50 -1.10 -0.67
N LEU A 114 24.18 -2.33 -1.10
CA LEU A 114 25.00 -3.51 -0.82
C LEU A 114 26.41 -3.38 -1.42
N SER A 115 27.40 -3.71 -0.60
CA SER A 115 28.78 -3.90 -1.03
C SER A 115 28.92 -5.15 -1.91
N GLY A 116 30.01 -5.21 -2.68
CA GLY A 116 30.28 -6.37 -3.53
C GLY A 116 30.44 -7.68 -2.75
N ASP A 117 30.84 -7.65 -1.48
CA ASP A 117 30.95 -8.86 -0.66
C ASP A 117 29.58 -9.29 -0.08
N GLU A 118 28.70 -8.34 0.25
CA GLU A 118 27.31 -8.64 0.61
C GLU A 118 26.54 -9.23 -0.58
N VAL A 119 26.73 -8.69 -1.79
CA VAL A 119 26.13 -9.25 -3.01
C VAL A 119 26.62 -10.69 -3.27
N LYS A 120 27.93 -10.95 -3.14
CA LYS A 120 28.48 -12.31 -3.31
C LYS A 120 27.89 -13.29 -2.29
N ARG A 121 27.79 -12.88 -1.03
CA ARG A 121 27.23 -13.70 0.05
C ARG A 121 25.74 -14.00 -0.19
N LEU A 122 24.98 -13.00 -0.63
CA LEU A 122 23.59 -13.20 -1.01
C LEU A 122 23.45 -14.12 -2.23
N ALA A 123 24.34 -13.98 -3.22
CA ALA A 123 24.39 -14.85 -4.39
C ALA A 123 24.72 -16.30 -4.01
N GLU A 124 25.61 -16.52 -3.04
CA GLU A 124 25.90 -17.86 -2.48
C GLU A 124 24.67 -18.46 -1.80
N ALA A 125 23.93 -17.66 -1.01
CA ALA A 125 22.69 -18.10 -0.38
C ALA A 125 21.64 -18.51 -1.43
N PHE A 126 21.36 -17.64 -2.41
CA PHE A 126 20.42 -17.93 -3.50
C PHE A 126 20.84 -19.17 -4.30
N SER A 127 22.10 -19.24 -4.74
CA SER A 127 22.62 -20.38 -5.51
C SER A 127 22.50 -21.68 -4.74
N THR A 128 22.73 -21.65 -3.42
CA THR A 128 22.59 -22.83 -2.56
C THR A 128 21.13 -23.27 -2.48
N LEU A 129 20.17 -22.36 -2.30
CA LEU A 129 18.74 -22.72 -2.32
C LEU A 129 18.32 -23.26 -3.69
N MET A 130 18.80 -22.66 -4.78
CA MET A 130 18.50 -23.07 -6.16
C MET A 130 19.09 -24.42 -6.54
N ALA A 131 20.15 -24.85 -5.86
CA ALA A 131 20.78 -26.15 -6.08
C ALA A 131 20.18 -27.29 -5.24
N ARG A 132 19.38 -26.99 -4.21
CA ARG A 132 18.71 -28.01 -3.40
C ARG A 132 17.70 -28.80 -4.23
N GLU A 133 17.44 -30.03 -3.81
CA GLU A 133 16.42 -30.86 -4.44
C GLU A 133 15.03 -30.20 -4.30
N PRO A 134 14.16 -30.27 -5.32
CA PRO A 134 12.88 -29.56 -5.33
C PRO A 134 11.92 -29.92 -4.18
N ASP A 135 12.08 -31.09 -3.58
CA ASP A 135 11.28 -31.57 -2.45
C ASP A 135 11.85 -31.16 -1.08
N ASP A 136 13.06 -30.58 -1.02
CA ASP A 136 13.57 -29.93 0.19
C ASP A 136 12.69 -28.72 0.48
N PRO A 137 12.08 -28.62 1.69
CA PRO A 137 11.19 -27.50 2.04
C PRO A 137 11.89 -26.14 2.03
N ASN A 138 13.23 -26.10 2.05
CA ASN A 138 14.05 -24.90 1.92
C ASN A 138 14.77 -24.83 0.56
N SER A 139 14.38 -25.61 -0.45
CA SER A 139 14.82 -25.36 -1.82
C SER A 139 14.18 -24.09 -2.37
N TYR A 140 14.84 -23.47 -3.35
CA TYR A 140 14.26 -22.33 -4.05
C TYR A 140 12.95 -22.72 -4.73
N PHE A 141 12.88 -23.91 -5.32
CA PHE A 141 11.66 -24.43 -5.95
C PHE A 141 10.50 -24.54 -4.97
N ALA A 142 10.70 -25.17 -3.81
CA ALA A 142 9.66 -25.32 -2.80
C ALA A 142 9.23 -23.98 -2.20
N LEU A 143 10.17 -23.07 -1.97
CA LEU A 143 9.88 -21.73 -1.44
C LEU A 143 9.10 -20.89 -2.45
N ALA A 144 9.57 -20.79 -3.69
CA ALA A 144 8.87 -20.09 -4.77
C ALA A 144 7.49 -20.70 -5.04
N GLY A 145 7.37 -22.03 -4.93
CA GLY A 145 6.13 -22.76 -5.16
C GLY A 145 5.00 -22.43 -4.19
N ILE A 146 5.30 -21.87 -3.01
CA ILE A 146 4.28 -21.46 -2.04
C ILE A 146 3.33 -20.40 -2.62
N HIS A 147 3.80 -19.54 -3.51
CA HIS A 147 2.96 -18.49 -4.08
C HIS A 147 1.79 -19.06 -4.89
N TRP A 148 2.09 -19.91 -5.86
CA TRP A 148 1.09 -20.49 -6.75
C TRP A 148 1.40 -21.92 -7.13
N PHE A 149 1.98 -22.17 -8.31
CA PHE A 149 2.33 -23.52 -8.73
C PHE A 149 3.68 -23.94 -8.16
N PRO A 150 3.88 -25.24 -7.85
CA PRO A 150 2.90 -26.33 -8.00
C PRO A 150 1.78 -26.29 -6.94
N ALA A 151 0.61 -26.84 -7.30
CA ALA A 151 -0.54 -26.87 -6.39
C ALA A 151 -0.27 -27.71 -5.12
N PRO A 152 -0.92 -27.42 -3.98
CA PRO A 152 -1.95 -26.39 -3.75
C PRO A 152 -1.42 -24.95 -3.80
N THR A 153 -2.26 -24.01 -4.26
CA THR A 153 -1.92 -22.59 -4.41
C THR A 153 -2.34 -21.78 -3.18
N TYR A 154 -1.58 -20.75 -2.79
CA TYR A 154 -1.81 -20.06 -1.51
C TYR A 154 -1.85 -18.52 -1.54
N CYS A 155 -1.32 -17.85 -2.57
CA CYS A 155 -1.21 -16.40 -2.52
C CYS A 155 -2.57 -15.70 -2.39
N ILE A 156 -2.60 -14.64 -1.57
CA ILE A 156 -3.78 -13.82 -1.35
C ILE A 156 -3.59 -12.48 -2.06
N HIS A 157 -4.48 -12.21 -3.01
CA HIS A 157 -4.55 -10.98 -3.82
C HIS A 157 -5.98 -10.45 -3.85
N ASN A 158 -6.16 -9.15 -4.04
CA ASN A 158 -7.43 -8.43 -4.09
C ASN A 158 -8.26 -8.60 -2.81
N GLN A 159 -7.59 -8.77 -1.67
CA GLN A 159 -8.18 -8.90 -0.34
C GLN A 159 -7.34 -8.17 0.70
N PRO A 160 -7.93 -7.74 1.84
CA PRO A 160 -7.20 -7.08 2.92
C PRO A 160 -5.99 -7.86 3.47
N GLN A 161 -5.99 -9.19 3.35
CA GLN A 161 -4.90 -10.06 3.79
C GLN A 161 -3.69 -10.07 2.83
N TYR A 162 -3.73 -9.36 1.69
CA TYR A 162 -2.61 -9.26 0.74
C TYR A 162 -1.29 -8.88 1.42
N ASN A 163 -1.25 -7.76 2.15
CA ASN A 163 -0.02 -7.33 2.83
C ASN A 163 0.39 -8.29 3.97
N PRO A 164 -0.51 -8.72 4.88
CA PRO A 164 -0.24 -9.77 5.88
C PRO A 164 0.39 -11.05 5.32
N TRP A 165 -0.18 -11.59 4.24
CA TRP A 165 0.26 -12.84 3.63
C TRP A 165 1.65 -12.71 3.01
N HIS A 166 1.89 -11.65 2.24
CA HIS A 166 3.18 -11.43 1.59
C HIS A 166 4.30 -11.10 2.58
N ARG A 167 4.00 -10.46 3.73
CA ARG A 167 4.97 -10.28 4.83
C ARG A 167 5.50 -11.63 5.31
N LEU A 168 4.61 -12.56 5.65
CA LEU A 168 5.01 -13.92 6.06
C LEU A 168 5.74 -14.68 4.97
N TYR A 169 5.38 -14.43 3.71
CA TYR A 169 6.04 -15.09 2.59
C TYR A 169 7.50 -14.65 2.44
N ILE A 170 7.75 -13.33 2.55
CA ILE A 170 9.10 -12.78 2.59
C ILE A 170 9.88 -13.32 3.80
N ASP A 171 9.26 -13.38 4.99
CA ASP A 171 9.90 -13.92 6.19
C ASP A 171 10.29 -15.40 6.02
N ARG A 172 9.43 -16.20 5.37
CA ARG A 172 9.69 -17.61 5.08
C ARG A 172 10.88 -17.80 4.13
N PHE A 173 10.99 -16.96 3.11
CA PHE A 173 12.10 -17.00 2.16
C PHE A 173 13.41 -16.52 2.80
N GLU A 174 13.37 -15.42 3.55
CA GLU A 174 14.51 -14.92 4.32
C GLU A 174 15.01 -15.96 5.32
N ALA A 175 14.11 -16.66 6.03
CA ALA A 175 14.47 -17.79 6.88
C ALA A 175 15.13 -18.93 6.08
N GLY A 176 14.71 -19.16 4.83
CA GLY A 176 15.34 -20.10 3.90
C GLY A 176 16.80 -19.72 3.61
N LEU A 177 17.07 -18.45 3.28
CA LEU A 177 18.42 -17.94 3.03
C LEU A 177 19.33 -18.16 4.26
N ARG A 178 18.80 -17.93 5.47
CA ARG A 178 19.52 -18.11 6.73
C ARG A 178 19.84 -19.57 7.08
N THR A 179 19.31 -20.54 6.34
CA THR A 179 19.71 -21.96 6.49
C THR A 179 21.05 -22.28 5.82
N VAL A 180 21.58 -21.38 5.00
CA VAL A 180 22.86 -21.57 4.31
C VAL A 180 24.01 -21.23 5.26
N PRO A 181 25.00 -22.12 5.46
CA PRO A 181 26.13 -21.86 6.35
C PRO A 181 26.85 -20.56 5.98
N GLY A 182 27.08 -19.71 6.97
CA GLY A 182 27.68 -18.40 6.77
C GLY A 182 26.72 -17.34 6.23
N CYS A 183 25.41 -17.59 6.19
CA CYS A 183 24.36 -16.65 5.77
C CYS A 183 23.28 -16.40 6.85
N GLU A 184 23.55 -16.78 8.10
CA GLU A 184 22.57 -16.87 9.18
C GLU A 184 21.95 -15.51 9.60
N ASP A 185 22.62 -14.40 9.30
CA ASP A 185 22.19 -13.02 9.61
C ASP A 185 21.75 -12.23 8.37
N ILE A 186 21.65 -12.85 7.18
CA ILE A 186 21.17 -12.16 5.97
C ILE A 186 19.78 -11.60 6.23
N CYS A 187 19.58 -10.34 5.88
CA CYS A 187 18.27 -9.72 5.74
C CYS A 187 18.01 -9.54 4.25
N LEU A 188 16.84 -9.95 3.77
CA LEU A 188 16.50 -9.85 2.36
C LEU A 188 16.44 -8.37 1.96
N PRO A 189 17.27 -7.89 1.02
CA PRO A 189 17.21 -6.50 0.61
C PRO A 189 15.96 -6.22 -0.22
N TYR A 190 15.49 -4.98 -0.15
CA TYR A 190 14.44 -4.49 -1.04
C TYR A 190 15.06 -3.78 -2.24
N TRP A 191 14.44 -3.92 -3.40
CA TRP A 191 14.72 -3.03 -4.53
C TRP A 191 13.68 -1.92 -4.57
N ASP A 192 14.12 -0.67 -4.43
CA ASP A 192 13.23 0.47 -4.60
C ASP A 192 12.79 0.63 -6.06
N ILE A 193 11.58 0.18 -6.37
CA ILE A 193 11.02 0.19 -7.74
C ILE A 193 10.91 1.59 -8.36
N THR A 194 10.96 2.65 -7.56
CA THR A 194 10.96 4.02 -8.09
C THR A 194 12.34 4.48 -8.57
N GLU A 195 13.37 3.66 -8.32
CA GLU A 195 14.75 3.85 -8.73
C GLU A 195 15.17 2.77 -9.73
N GLU A 196 16.22 3.05 -10.50
CA GLU A 196 16.77 2.06 -11.42
C GLU A 196 17.30 0.84 -10.65
N PRO A 197 16.94 -0.40 -11.05
CA PRO A 197 17.40 -1.59 -10.36
C PRO A 197 18.93 -1.76 -10.48
N PRO A 198 19.62 -2.11 -9.39
CA PRO A 198 21.06 -2.37 -9.43
C PRO A 198 21.43 -3.44 -10.47
N ALA A 199 22.51 -3.20 -11.22
CA ALA A 199 22.94 -4.09 -12.30
C ALA A 199 23.19 -5.54 -11.86
N TRP A 200 23.54 -5.77 -10.58
CA TRP A 200 23.77 -7.11 -10.04
C TRP A 200 22.49 -7.95 -9.94
N LEU A 201 21.29 -7.33 -9.89
CA LEU A 201 20.02 -8.06 -9.96
C LEU A 201 19.78 -8.72 -11.33
N PHE A 202 20.49 -8.27 -12.37
CA PHE A 202 20.44 -8.82 -13.72
C PHE A 202 21.70 -9.64 -14.04
N SER A 203 22.34 -10.18 -13.01
CA SER A 203 23.47 -11.10 -13.14
C SER A 203 23.20 -12.38 -12.35
N PRO A 204 23.78 -13.53 -12.75
CA PRO A 204 23.59 -14.78 -12.01
C PRO A 204 23.96 -14.66 -10.53
N PRO A 205 23.18 -15.28 -9.62
CA PRO A 205 22.01 -16.13 -9.88
C PRO A 205 20.68 -15.36 -9.95
N PHE A 206 20.68 -14.03 -9.99
CA PHE A 206 19.48 -13.21 -9.84
C PHE A 206 18.75 -12.94 -11.17
N ASP A 207 19.42 -13.13 -12.30
CA ASP A 207 18.89 -12.85 -13.65
C ASP A 207 17.84 -13.87 -14.11
N SER A 208 17.91 -15.11 -13.64
CA SER A 208 16.96 -16.16 -14.02
C SER A 208 17.05 -17.36 -13.08
N TYR A 209 15.96 -18.12 -13.01
CA TYR A 209 15.92 -19.46 -12.44
C TYR A 209 15.39 -20.46 -13.46
N VAL A 210 15.94 -21.67 -13.46
CA VAL A 210 15.45 -22.78 -14.28
C VAL A 210 14.73 -23.76 -13.39
N LEU A 211 13.44 -24.01 -13.68
CA LEU A 211 12.62 -24.94 -12.91
C LEU A 211 13.27 -26.33 -12.89
N GLN A 212 13.58 -26.83 -11.70
CA GLN A 212 14.17 -28.17 -11.51
C GLN A 212 13.13 -29.29 -11.64
N ALA A 213 11.84 -28.97 -11.44
CA ALA A 213 10.71 -29.89 -11.56
C ALA A 213 9.55 -29.18 -12.26
N ASP A 214 8.54 -29.95 -12.67
CA ASP A 214 7.32 -29.39 -13.26
C ASP A 214 6.58 -28.56 -12.20
N ALA A 215 6.34 -27.28 -12.48
CA ALA A 215 5.41 -26.47 -11.70
C ALA A 215 3.96 -26.77 -12.12
N SER A 216 3.74 -26.92 -13.43
CA SER A 216 2.48 -27.39 -14.04
C SER A 216 2.76 -27.89 -15.46
N ASP A 217 1.74 -28.42 -16.15
CA ASP A 217 1.85 -28.82 -17.57
C ASP A 217 2.30 -27.67 -18.49
N ALA A 218 1.93 -26.42 -18.16
CA ALA A 218 2.33 -25.23 -18.91
C ALA A 218 3.76 -24.77 -18.60
N TYR A 219 4.32 -25.22 -17.48
CA TYR A 219 5.62 -24.82 -16.95
C TYR A 219 6.40 -26.07 -16.50
N PRO A 220 6.86 -26.91 -17.46
CA PRO A 220 7.61 -28.12 -17.16
C PRO A 220 9.01 -27.80 -16.65
N ALA A 221 9.67 -28.80 -16.07
CA ALA A 221 11.09 -28.76 -15.71
C ALA A 221 11.93 -28.29 -16.91
N GLY A 222 12.93 -27.45 -16.64
CA GLY A 222 13.75 -26.80 -17.66
C GLY A 222 13.19 -25.46 -18.16
N THR A 223 11.99 -25.05 -17.73
CA THR A 223 11.50 -23.70 -18.02
C THR A 223 12.35 -22.66 -17.29
N ALA A 224 12.90 -21.71 -18.03
CA ALA A 224 13.67 -20.59 -17.47
C ALA A 224 12.78 -19.37 -17.28
N THR A 225 12.89 -18.71 -16.13
CA THR A 225 12.22 -17.42 -15.89
C THR A 225 12.86 -16.31 -16.71
N LYS A 226 12.04 -15.31 -17.05
CA LYS A 226 12.43 -14.18 -17.89
C LYS A 226 11.79 -12.91 -17.35
N HIS A 227 12.62 -11.89 -17.20
CA HIS A 227 12.21 -10.51 -16.95
C HIS A 227 12.76 -9.57 -18.05
N ASN A 228 12.25 -8.34 -18.06
CA ASN A 228 12.70 -7.27 -18.94
C ASN A 228 14.07 -6.73 -18.51
N SER A 229 14.73 -5.96 -19.38
CA SER A 229 15.96 -5.25 -19.01
C SER A 229 15.67 -4.09 -18.04
N SER A 230 16.66 -3.71 -17.23
CA SER A 230 16.60 -2.53 -16.33
C SER A 230 15.97 -1.30 -16.99
N ASP A 231 16.48 -0.88 -18.15
CA ASP A 231 15.99 0.30 -18.89
C ASP A 231 14.50 0.18 -19.27
N PHE A 232 14.06 -1.01 -19.68
CA PHE A 232 12.69 -1.24 -20.08
C PHE A 232 11.76 -1.25 -18.86
N ILE A 233 12.20 -1.85 -17.75
CA ILE A 233 11.48 -1.80 -16.47
C ILE A 233 11.32 -0.36 -16.02
N ALA A 234 12.38 0.46 -16.05
CA ALA A 234 12.32 1.88 -15.68
C ALA A 234 11.35 2.66 -16.58
N GLN A 235 11.33 2.37 -17.88
CA GLN A 235 10.36 2.94 -18.82
C GLN A 235 8.92 2.55 -18.47
N GLU A 236 8.66 1.29 -18.18
CA GLU A 236 7.32 0.82 -17.84
C GLU A 236 6.85 1.34 -16.47
N VAL A 237 7.75 1.44 -15.48
CA VAL A 237 7.47 2.09 -14.19
C VAL A 237 6.94 3.52 -14.39
N ALA A 238 7.52 4.27 -15.33
CA ALA A 238 7.05 5.59 -15.71
C ALA A 238 5.72 5.55 -16.48
N ASN A 239 5.56 4.63 -17.43
CA ASN A 239 4.33 4.48 -18.23
C ASN A 239 3.11 4.12 -17.37
N PHE A 240 3.28 3.19 -16.43
CA PHE A 240 2.26 2.81 -15.45
C PHE A 240 2.10 3.84 -14.32
N ARG A 241 2.98 4.85 -14.24
CA ARG A 241 2.94 5.91 -13.22
C ARG A 241 3.00 5.35 -11.80
N ILE A 242 3.83 4.33 -11.60
CA ILE A 242 3.88 3.55 -10.35
C ILE A 242 4.27 4.45 -9.17
N SER A 243 5.22 5.37 -9.36
CA SER A 243 5.66 6.31 -8.33
C SER A 243 4.52 7.20 -7.82
N GLU A 244 3.64 7.70 -8.68
CA GLU A 244 2.48 8.48 -8.24
C GLU A 244 1.40 7.64 -7.55
N GLN A 245 1.28 6.37 -7.91
CA GLN A 245 0.38 5.44 -7.23
C GLN A 245 0.86 5.12 -5.83
N ILE A 246 2.15 4.81 -5.66
CA ILE A 246 2.79 4.61 -4.36
C ILE A 246 2.56 5.84 -3.47
N ARG A 247 2.82 7.05 -3.99
CA ARG A 247 2.54 8.29 -3.25
C ARG A 247 1.09 8.41 -2.82
N SER A 248 0.15 8.04 -3.70
CA SER A 248 -1.28 8.07 -3.39
C SER A 248 -1.66 7.05 -2.31
N ALA A 249 -1.08 5.85 -2.35
CA ALA A 249 -1.31 4.80 -1.36
C ALA A 249 -0.75 5.21 0.01
N LEU A 250 0.51 5.66 0.05
CA LEU A 250 1.22 6.08 1.25
C LEU A 250 0.55 7.25 1.99
N ASN A 251 -0.26 8.05 1.29
CA ASN A 251 -1.05 9.14 1.88
C ASN A 251 -2.50 8.73 2.22
N ALA A 252 -2.95 7.52 1.89
CA ALA A 252 -4.30 7.06 2.21
C ALA A 252 -4.45 6.87 3.72
N PRO A 253 -5.40 7.57 4.38
CA PRO A 253 -5.51 7.57 5.84
C PRO A 253 -6.13 6.29 6.43
N TYR A 254 -6.76 5.48 5.58
CA TYR A 254 -7.40 4.22 5.97
C TYR A 254 -6.78 3.03 5.25
N PHE A 255 -6.66 1.91 5.95
CA PHE A 255 -6.04 0.69 5.43
C PHE A 255 -6.73 0.18 4.17
N GLU A 256 -8.06 0.22 4.11
CA GLU A 256 -8.84 -0.26 2.97
C GLU A 256 -8.50 0.53 1.69
N SER A 257 -8.25 1.84 1.84
CA SER A 257 -7.82 2.68 0.72
C SER A 257 -6.34 2.46 0.38
N PHE A 258 -5.48 2.31 1.40
CA PHE A 258 -4.07 1.99 1.23
C PHE A 258 -3.89 0.66 0.49
N ALA A 259 -4.51 -0.41 0.97
CA ALA A 259 -4.39 -1.78 0.46
C ALA A 259 -4.77 -1.87 -1.02
N VAL A 260 -5.89 -1.26 -1.41
CA VAL A 260 -6.31 -1.22 -2.82
C VAL A 260 -5.31 -0.43 -3.67
N LEU A 261 -4.84 0.73 -3.21
CA LEU A 261 -3.94 1.57 -4.00
C LEU A 261 -2.54 0.97 -4.13
N ILE A 262 -2.02 0.36 -3.06
CA ILE A 262 -0.68 -0.23 -3.06
C ILE A 262 -0.66 -1.53 -3.88
N GLU A 263 -1.72 -2.34 -3.81
CA GLU A 263 -1.82 -3.57 -4.61
C GLU A 263 -1.97 -3.26 -6.12
N ASN A 264 -2.65 -2.18 -6.49
CA ASN A 264 -2.68 -1.72 -7.88
C ASN A 264 -1.29 -1.33 -8.39
N ALA A 265 -0.53 -0.57 -7.60
CA ALA A 265 0.84 -0.20 -7.95
C ALA A 265 1.76 -1.43 -8.07
N HIS A 266 1.56 -2.41 -7.18
CA HIS A 266 2.20 -3.71 -7.22
C HIS A 266 1.88 -4.48 -8.51
N ASN A 267 0.60 -4.57 -8.90
CA ASN A 267 0.20 -5.28 -10.12
C ASN A 267 0.82 -4.64 -11.36
N ASP A 268 0.80 -3.31 -11.45
CA ASP A 268 1.50 -2.57 -12.51
C ASP A 268 3.02 -2.83 -12.49
N GLY A 269 3.62 -3.00 -11.31
CA GLY A 269 5.02 -3.38 -11.14
C GLY A 269 5.36 -4.77 -11.69
N HIS A 270 4.50 -5.78 -11.45
CA HIS A 270 4.64 -7.10 -12.08
C HIS A 270 4.57 -7.02 -13.61
N GLY A 271 3.64 -6.19 -14.12
CA GLY A 271 3.51 -5.88 -15.54
C GLY A 271 4.78 -5.27 -16.14
N ALA A 272 5.40 -4.33 -15.43
CA ALA A 272 6.64 -3.68 -15.85
C ALA A 272 7.85 -4.65 -15.87
N CYS A 273 7.92 -5.56 -14.90
CA CYS A 273 9.06 -6.45 -14.71
C CYS A 273 9.23 -7.50 -15.82
N GLY A 274 8.17 -7.90 -16.53
CA GLY A 274 8.26 -8.79 -17.68
C GLY A 274 7.58 -10.15 -17.51
N PRO A 275 7.75 -11.09 -18.46
CA PRO A 275 6.79 -12.17 -18.68
C PRO A 275 6.65 -13.16 -17.53
N SER A 276 7.73 -13.54 -16.85
CA SER A 276 7.62 -14.41 -15.66
C SER A 276 7.00 -13.68 -14.49
N MET A 277 7.45 -12.46 -14.20
CA MET A 277 6.90 -11.61 -13.14
C MET A 277 5.43 -11.25 -13.38
N SER A 278 5.00 -11.12 -14.64
CA SER A 278 3.61 -10.87 -15.04
C SER A 278 2.69 -12.09 -14.91
N ALA A 279 3.24 -13.30 -14.74
CA ALA A 279 2.48 -14.54 -14.67
C ALA A 279 2.40 -15.05 -13.22
N THR A 280 1.26 -14.86 -12.55
CA THR A 280 1.05 -15.31 -11.15
C THR A 280 1.43 -16.76 -10.93
N ASP A 281 1.23 -17.59 -11.96
CA ASP A 281 1.56 -19.00 -12.01
C ASP A 281 3.00 -19.33 -11.62
N ILE A 282 3.95 -18.46 -12.02
CA ILE A 282 5.38 -18.69 -11.83
C ILE A 282 6.17 -17.44 -11.38
N ALA A 283 5.52 -16.32 -11.08
CA ALA A 283 6.20 -15.05 -10.78
C ALA A 283 7.24 -15.17 -9.67
N SER A 284 6.94 -15.95 -8.62
CA SER A 284 7.82 -16.19 -7.48
C SER A 284 9.08 -17.01 -7.80
N PHE A 285 9.13 -17.68 -8.94
CA PHE A 285 10.34 -18.36 -9.41
C PHE A 285 11.35 -17.38 -10.02
N ASP A 286 10.94 -16.17 -10.42
CA ASP A 286 11.89 -15.15 -10.88
C ASP A 286 12.61 -14.56 -9.65
N PRO A 287 13.95 -14.58 -9.57
CA PRO A 287 14.65 -14.06 -8.40
C PRO A 287 14.35 -12.59 -8.10
N LEU A 288 13.98 -11.79 -9.11
CA LEU A 288 13.57 -10.39 -8.93
C LEU A 288 12.36 -10.24 -7.99
N PHE A 289 11.49 -11.25 -7.94
CA PHE A 289 10.27 -11.28 -7.10
C PHE A 289 10.56 -10.95 -5.64
N TRP A 290 11.63 -11.49 -5.07
CA TRP A 290 11.92 -11.38 -3.64
C TRP A 290 12.31 -9.96 -3.25
N PHE A 291 13.15 -9.31 -4.06
CA PHE A 291 13.55 -7.92 -3.87
C PHE A 291 12.38 -6.95 -4.08
N PHE A 292 11.54 -7.26 -5.07
CA PHE A 292 10.32 -6.54 -5.39
C PHE A 292 9.30 -6.61 -4.23
N HIS A 293 8.97 -7.80 -3.72
CA HIS A 293 8.04 -7.98 -2.61
C HIS A 293 8.56 -7.47 -1.26
N CYS A 294 9.89 -7.49 -1.05
CA CYS A 294 10.50 -6.83 0.09
C CYS A 294 10.24 -5.30 0.08
N ASN A 295 10.19 -4.67 -1.10
CA ASN A 295 9.87 -3.24 -1.23
C ASN A 295 8.39 -2.93 -0.94
N TRP A 296 7.46 -3.79 -1.35
CA TRP A 296 6.04 -3.61 -1.05
C TRP A 296 5.73 -3.80 0.45
N GLU A 297 6.44 -4.71 1.10
CA GLU A 297 6.40 -4.83 2.57
C GLU A 297 6.92 -3.53 3.20
N ARG A 298 8.08 -3.02 2.75
CA ARG A 298 8.67 -1.76 3.24
C ARG A 298 7.68 -0.60 3.17
N MET A 299 6.90 -0.50 2.10
CA MET A 299 5.86 0.53 1.94
C MET A 299 4.70 0.36 2.94
N TRP A 300 4.29 -0.88 3.22
CA TRP A 300 3.30 -1.13 4.26
C TRP A 300 3.84 -0.80 5.65
N TRP A 301 5.07 -1.21 5.97
CA TRP A 301 5.77 -0.83 7.19
C TRP A 301 5.82 0.69 7.37
N ALA A 302 6.19 1.43 6.31
CA ALA A 302 6.23 2.88 6.35
C ALA A 302 4.85 3.51 6.58
N TRP A 303 3.81 3.00 5.91
CA TRP A 303 2.43 3.41 6.12
C TRP A 303 1.98 3.14 7.56
N GLN A 304 2.32 1.97 8.12
CA GLN A 304 2.01 1.60 9.50
C GLN A 304 2.65 2.56 10.50
N ILE A 305 3.88 3.02 10.26
CA ILE A 305 4.51 4.02 11.11
C ILE A 305 3.79 5.37 10.97
N ARG A 306 3.50 5.82 9.74
CA ARG A 306 2.84 7.11 9.48
C ARG A 306 1.51 7.25 10.18
N PHE A 307 0.69 6.21 10.13
CA PHE A 307 -0.65 6.22 10.70
C PHE A 307 -0.73 5.60 12.09
N LYS A 308 0.42 5.39 12.76
CA LYS A 308 0.51 4.78 14.09
C LYS A 308 -0.20 3.41 14.16
N ALA A 309 -0.18 2.69 13.05
CA ALA A 309 -0.78 1.39 12.82
C ALA A 309 0.21 0.22 12.95
N GLY A 310 1.31 0.44 13.70
CA GLY A 310 2.36 -0.56 13.96
C GLY A 310 2.02 -1.59 15.03
N THR A 311 0.91 -1.41 15.75
CA THR A 311 0.34 -2.41 16.70
C THR A 311 -1.05 -2.80 16.23
N LEU A 312 -1.57 -3.95 16.69
CA LEU A 312 -2.94 -4.36 16.35
C LEU A 312 -3.98 -3.31 16.79
N GLU A 313 -3.81 -2.72 17.97
CA GLU A 313 -4.69 -1.65 18.47
C GLU A 313 -4.61 -0.40 17.58
N GLY A 314 -3.40 0.07 17.28
CA GLY A 314 -3.20 1.22 16.40
C GLY A 314 -3.77 0.98 14.99
N PHE A 315 -3.57 -0.22 14.45
CA PHE A 315 -4.06 -0.62 13.15
C PHE A 315 -5.59 -0.58 13.06
N ARG A 316 -6.30 -1.00 14.12
CA ARG A 316 -7.77 -0.88 14.17
C ARG A 316 -8.26 0.56 14.04
N THR A 317 -7.50 1.53 14.53
CA THR A 317 -7.86 2.95 14.40
C THR A 317 -7.70 3.48 12.97
N ALA A 318 -6.97 2.76 12.13
CA ALA A 318 -6.75 3.08 10.72
C ALA A 318 -7.70 2.31 9.79
N LEU A 319 -8.72 1.61 10.30
CA LEU A 319 -9.78 1.02 9.48
C LEU A 319 -10.87 2.06 9.19
N ALA A 320 -11.26 2.19 7.92
CA ALA A 320 -12.40 3.01 7.50
C ALA A 320 -13.71 2.43 8.00
N THR A 321 -13.82 1.09 8.03
CA THR A 321 -15.01 0.37 8.50
C THR A 321 -14.63 -0.67 9.55
N PRO A 322 -14.33 -0.25 10.80
CA PRO A 322 -13.92 -1.18 11.86
C PRO A 322 -14.96 -2.28 12.18
N SER A 323 -16.23 -2.05 11.85
CA SER A 323 -17.31 -3.03 11.99
C SER A 323 -17.30 -4.14 10.92
N ASP A 324 -16.49 -3.99 9.89
CA ASP A 324 -16.34 -4.93 8.76
C ASP A 324 -14.88 -5.45 8.69
N ALA A 325 -14.42 -5.96 9.84
CA ALA A 325 -13.04 -6.42 10.05
C ALA A 325 -12.96 -7.94 10.22
N ASP A 326 -13.89 -8.71 9.64
CA ASP A 326 -13.93 -10.18 9.77
C ASP A 326 -12.64 -10.86 9.29
N TRP A 327 -12.02 -10.34 8.24
CA TRP A 327 -10.71 -10.76 7.72
C TRP A 327 -9.55 -10.60 8.72
N LEU A 328 -9.75 -9.78 9.76
CA LEU A 328 -8.84 -9.57 10.88
C LEU A 328 -9.31 -10.38 12.09
N ASP A 329 -10.58 -10.30 12.45
CA ASP A 329 -11.08 -10.73 13.77
C ASP A 329 -11.63 -12.15 13.80
N HIS A 330 -12.20 -12.61 12.69
CA HIS A 330 -12.93 -13.86 12.66
C HIS A 330 -12.07 -15.01 12.14
N GLU A 331 -11.97 -16.07 12.92
CA GLU A 331 -11.07 -17.21 12.63
C GLU A 331 -11.28 -17.82 11.24
N ALA A 332 -12.51 -17.85 10.75
CA ALA A 332 -12.83 -18.39 9.43
C ALA A 332 -12.28 -17.56 8.25
N PHE A 333 -11.90 -16.30 8.48
CA PHE A 333 -11.52 -15.37 7.41
C PHE A 333 -10.11 -14.78 7.60
N ASN A 334 -9.43 -15.07 8.71
CA ASN A 334 -8.14 -14.48 9.03
C ASN A 334 -6.96 -15.44 8.93
N GLU A 335 -7.14 -16.66 8.42
CA GLU A 335 -6.05 -17.61 8.21
C GLU A 335 -5.14 -17.19 7.04
N LEU A 336 -3.83 -17.39 7.22
CA LEU A 336 -2.79 -17.11 6.21
C LEU A 336 -2.07 -18.42 5.85
N PRO A 337 -2.69 -19.30 5.04
CA PRO A 337 -2.07 -20.55 4.63
C PRO A 337 -0.89 -20.29 3.67
N PRO A 338 0.14 -21.16 3.64
CA PRO A 338 0.30 -22.38 4.44
C PRO A 338 0.99 -22.13 5.79
N PHE A 339 1.17 -20.88 6.20
CA PHE A 339 2.03 -20.51 7.32
C PHE A 339 1.50 -20.92 8.71
N GLY A 340 0.25 -21.37 8.80
CA GLY A 340 -0.41 -21.65 10.09
C GLY A 340 -0.59 -20.41 10.96
N ALA A 341 -0.46 -19.22 10.36
CA ALA A 341 -0.59 -17.93 11.01
C ALA A 341 -1.94 -17.29 10.69
N ARG A 342 -2.27 -16.24 11.44
CA ARG A 342 -3.48 -15.44 11.23
C ARG A 342 -3.14 -13.96 11.10
N THR A 343 -3.96 -13.23 10.37
CA THR A 343 -3.79 -11.79 10.08
C THR A 343 -3.40 -10.95 11.29
N PRO A 344 -4.05 -11.06 12.48
CA PRO A 344 -3.68 -10.21 13.62
C PRO A 344 -2.23 -10.36 14.09
N ALA A 345 -1.64 -11.54 13.92
CA ALA A 345 -0.28 -11.83 14.37
C ALA A 345 0.79 -11.17 13.49
N THR A 346 0.44 -10.74 12.28
CA THR A 346 1.38 -10.14 11.33
C THR A 346 1.33 -8.62 11.33
N ILE A 347 0.42 -8.00 12.09
CA ILE A 347 0.24 -6.55 12.11
C ILE A 347 1.38 -5.87 12.87
N ALA A 348 1.84 -6.46 13.97
CA ALA A 348 2.89 -5.87 14.79
C ALA A 348 4.19 -5.73 13.99
N ILE A 349 4.77 -4.53 14.01
CA ILE A 349 5.99 -4.22 13.22
C ILE A 349 7.29 -4.30 14.03
N ASP A 350 7.23 -4.77 15.28
CA ASP A 350 8.38 -4.72 16.19
C ASP A 350 9.58 -5.57 15.73
N GLY A 351 9.38 -6.51 14.80
CA GLY A 351 10.42 -7.35 14.21
C GLY A 351 11.05 -6.82 12.92
N TYR A 352 10.66 -5.63 12.44
CA TYR A 352 11.04 -5.15 11.11
C TYR A 352 11.68 -3.76 11.16
N ASN A 353 12.85 -3.64 10.52
CA ASN A 353 13.46 -2.37 10.16
C ASN A 353 13.89 -2.38 8.69
N TYR A 354 13.96 -1.18 8.11
CA TYR A 354 14.46 -0.95 6.76
C TYR A 354 15.50 0.17 6.77
N GLU A 355 16.53 0.03 5.93
CA GLU A 355 17.64 1.00 5.86
C GLU A 355 17.14 2.42 5.54
N THR A 356 16.29 2.55 4.52
CA THR A 356 15.68 3.84 4.20
C THR A 356 14.59 4.16 5.21
N ALA A 357 14.82 5.21 6.00
CA ALA A 357 13.85 5.70 6.97
C ALA A 357 12.51 6.05 6.29
N PRO A 358 11.36 5.71 6.90
CA PRO A 358 10.06 5.87 6.25
C PRO A 358 9.77 7.32 5.87
N ILE A 359 10.34 8.26 6.62
CA ILE A 359 10.24 9.69 6.36
C ILE A 359 10.64 10.11 4.94
N SER A 360 11.67 9.50 4.36
CA SER A 360 12.13 9.90 3.02
C SER A 360 11.05 9.61 1.97
N MET A 361 10.21 8.59 2.19
CA MET A 361 9.07 8.27 1.34
C MET A 361 7.94 9.32 1.43
N PHE A 362 7.95 10.12 2.50
CA PHE A 362 6.96 11.18 2.75
C PHE A 362 7.55 12.59 2.62
N ALA A 363 8.86 12.75 2.41
CA ALA A 363 9.54 14.04 2.43
C ALA A 363 9.09 14.98 1.29
N ASP A 364 8.74 14.41 0.14
CA ASP A 364 8.12 15.16 -0.97
C ASP A 364 6.63 15.50 -0.72
N ASN A 365 6.05 14.99 0.38
CA ASN A 365 4.64 15.16 0.75
C ASN A 365 4.45 16.14 1.93
N ALA A 366 5.42 17.03 2.19
CA ALA A 366 5.21 18.15 3.09
C ALA A 366 4.24 19.14 2.41
N GLU A 367 2.94 18.83 2.43
CA GLU A 367 1.92 19.84 2.26
C GLU A 367 2.22 20.95 3.26
N ASN A 368 2.27 22.19 2.78
CA ASN A 368 2.43 23.34 3.64
C ASN A 368 1.04 23.85 4.01
N PRO A 369 0.48 23.46 5.16
CA PRO A 369 -0.85 23.90 5.57
C PRO A 369 -0.89 25.40 5.91
N ALA A 370 0.27 26.03 6.13
CA ALA A 370 0.37 27.43 6.52
C ALA A 370 0.12 28.41 5.36
N GLY A 371 -0.10 27.93 4.14
CA GLY A 371 -0.40 28.75 2.96
C GLY A 371 0.69 29.78 2.60
N SER A 372 1.88 29.67 3.20
CA SER A 372 2.94 30.67 3.11
C SER A 372 4.32 30.02 3.20
N LEU A 373 5.22 30.36 2.28
CA LEU A 373 6.58 29.83 2.18
C LEU A 373 7.60 30.96 2.23
N ALA A 374 8.77 30.70 2.82
CA ALA A 374 9.89 31.63 2.78
C ALA A 374 10.32 31.92 1.33
N MET A 375 10.52 33.19 1.02
CA MET A 375 10.94 33.65 -0.31
C MET A 375 12.29 33.00 -0.68
N GLY A 376 12.29 32.17 -1.74
CA GLY A 376 13.48 31.41 -2.18
C GLY A 376 13.36 29.89 -2.09
N ARG A 377 12.33 29.35 -1.41
CA ARG A 377 11.99 27.92 -1.52
C ARG A 377 11.24 27.65 -2.82
N ARG A 378 11.66 26.62 -3.56
CA ARG A 378 10.89 26.08 -4.69
C ARG A 378 9.69 25.30 -4.13
N PHE A 379 8.55 25.44 -4.79
CA PHE A 379 7.32 24.74 -4.44
C PHE A 379 6.55 24.38 -5.71
N SER A 380 5.69 23.38 -5.60
CA SER A 380 4.69 23.01 -6.62
C SER A 380 3.30 23.13 -6.03
N LEU A 381 2.32 23.44 -6.88
CA LEU A 381 0.90 23.40 -6.52
C LEU A 381 0.34 22.12 -7.13
N ASP A 382 0.09 21.08 -6.32
CA ASP A 382 -0.63 19.90 -6.80
C ASP A 382 -2.13 20.11 -6.55
N ARG A 383 -2.84 20.63 -7.56
CA ARG A 383 -4.29 20.89 -7.53
C ARG A 383 -4.97 20.59 -8.86
N SER A 384 -4.51 19.59 -9.61
CA SER A 384 -5.34 19.10 -10.72
C SER A 384 -6.47 18.23 -10.13
N PRO A 385 -7.76 18.63 -10.22
CA PRO A 385 -8.85 17.75 -9.84
C PRO A 385 -8.73 16.48 -10.67
N ARG A 386 -8.53 15.32 -10.04
CA ARG A 386 -8.41 14.07 -10.78
C ARG A 386 -9.80 13.59 -11.18
N VAL A 387 -9.93 13.08 -12.40
CA VAL A 387 -11.09 12.31 -12.80
C VAL A 387 -10.85 10.83 -12.47
N SER A 388 -11.88 10.19 -11.93
CA SER A 388 -11.92 8.75 -11.78
C SER A 388 -12.62 8.16 -12.99
N LEU A 389 -11.89 7.34 -13.75
CA LEU A 389 -12.45 6.48 -14.78
C LEU A 389 -12.44 5.06 -14.24
N ARG A 390 -13.61 4.43 -14.17
CA ARG A 390 -13.79 3.06 -13.72
C ARG A 390 -14.28 2.18 -14.86
N ILE A 391 -13.56 1.12 -15.17
CA ILE A 391 -14.07 -0.01 -15.95
C ILE A 391 -14.76 -0.95 -14.96
N LYS A 392 -16.05 -1.19 -15.16
CA LYS A 392 -16.91 -1.88 -14.21
C LYS A 392 -17.42 -3.20 -14.79
N GLY A 393 -17.38 -4.25 -13.99
CA GLY A 393 -18.08 -5.49 -14.31
C GLY A 393 -17.30 -6.45 -15.21
N ILE A 394 -15.97 -6.46 -15.14
CA ILE A 394 -15.16 -7.42 -15.90
C ILE A 394 -15.32 -8.79 -15.27
N GLU A 395 -15.89 -9.76 -15.98
CA GLU A 395 -15.99 -11.16 -15.53
C GLU A 395 -14.62 -11.86 -15.63
N ARG A 396 -13.73 -11.57 -14.67
CA ARG A 396 -12.32 -11.97 -14.70
C ARG A 396 -12.07 -13.47 -14.78
N LEU A 397 -12.99 -14.31 -14.31
CA LEU A 397 -12.85 -15.78 -14.39
C LEU A 397 -12.89 -16.29 -15.84
N ARG A 398 -13.33 -15.47 -16.80
CA ARG A 398 -13.32 -15.79 -18.23
C ARG A 398 -12.02 -15.38 -18.94
N ILE A 399 -11.09 -14.77 -18.22
CA ILE A 399 -9.80 -14.31 -18.74
C ILE A 399 -8.71 -15.23 -18.17
N PRO A 400 -8.12 -16.12 -18.98
CA PRO A 400 -7.12 -17.08 -18.50
C PRO A 400 -5.73 -16.42 -18.45
N GLY A 401 -5.47 -15.68 -17.38
CA GLY A 401 -4.17 -15.05 -17.12
C GLY A 401 -4.28 -13.55 -16.83
N SER A 402 -3.14 -12.96 -16.46
CA SER A 402 -3.02 -11.52 -16.27
C SER A 402 -3.45 -10.77 -17.53
N PHE A 403 -4.04 -9.60 -17.33
CA PHE A 403 -4.49 -8.76 -18.43
C PHE A 403 -4.27 -7.29 -18.10
N ARG A 404 -4.19 -6.45 -19.13
CA ARG A 404 -4.09 -5.01 -18.97
C ARG A 404 -5.29 -4.30 -19.59
N ALA A 405 -5.63 -3.17 -18.99
CA ALA A 405 -6.60 -2.24 -19.51
C ALA A 405 -5.89 -0.95 -19.90
N THR A 406 -6.06 -0.54 -21.15
CA THR A 406 -5.47 0.70 -21.68
C THR A 406 -6.58 1.70 -21.98
N ILE A 407 -6.46 2.91 -21.43
CA ILE A 407 -7.29 4.06 -21.80
C ILE A 407 -6.62 4.75 -22.98
N MET A 408 -7.37 4.89 -24.06
CA MET A 408 -6.94 5.55 -25.28
C MET A 408 -7.66 6.89 -25.41
N ALA A 409 -6.95 7.94 -25.83
CA ALA A 409 -7.53 9.21 -26.21
C ALA A 409 -7.07 9.59 -27.62
N ASP A 410 -8.03 9.82 -28.52
CA ASP A 410 -7.81 10.02 -29.96
C ASP A 410 -6.90 8.94 -30.58
N GLY A 411 -7.14 7.68 -30.21
CA GLY A 411 -6.39 6.53 -30.70
C GLY A 411 -4.98 6.37 -30.12
N LYS A 412 -4.59 7.13 -29.08
CA LYS A 412 -3.28 7.01 -28.41
C LYS A 412 -3.43 6.59 -26.95
N PRO A 413 -2.56 5.71 -26.40
CA PRO A 413 -2.61 5.34 -25.00
C PRO A 413 -2.30 6.55 -24.11
N VAL A 414 -3.12 6.76 -23.09
CA VAL A 414 -2.96 7.85 -22.11
C VAL A 414 -2.87 7.34 -20.67
N ALA A 415 -3.31 6.12 -20.41
CA ALA A 415 -3.16 5.45 -19.13
C ALA A 415 -3.27 3.94 -19.29
N GLU A 416 -2.59 3.21 -18.42
CA GLU A 416 -2.64 1.76 -18.39
C GLU A 416 -2.74 1.24 -16.96
N ARG A 417 -3.40 0.09 -16.82
CA ARG A 417 -3.54 -0.67 -15.58
C ARG A 417 -3.37 -2.14 -15.87
N PHE A 418 -2.53 -2.79 -15.09
CA PHE A 418 -2.30 -4.21 -15.11
C PHE A 418 -3.12 -4.90 -14.01
N PHE A 419 -3.72 -6.03 -14.35
CA PHE A 419 -4.42 -6.89 -13.41
C PHE A 419 -3.71 -8.24 -13.34
N PHE A 420 -3.08 -8.49 -12.19
CA PHE A 420 -2.26 -9.67 -11.96
C PHE A 420 -3.13 -10.86 -11.54
N GLN A 421 -3.15 -11.91 -12.36
CA GLN A 421 -3.84 -13.15 -12.02
C GLN A 421 -3.28 -14.38 -12.74
N SER A 422 -3.61 -15.55 -12.18
CA SER A 422 -3.27 -16.85 -12.76
C SER A 422 -4.01 -17.14 -14.06
N THR A 423 -3.47 -18.08 -14.85
CA THR A 423 -4.17 -18.67 -16.00
C THR A 423 -5.38 -19.52 -15.63
N GLN A 424 -5.49 -19.94 -14.36
CA GLN A 424 -6.59 -20.75 -13.82
C GLN A 424 -7.27 -20.04 -12.64
N PRO A 425 -7.88 -18.86 -12.84
CA PRO A 425 -8.45 -18.08 -11.74
C PRO A 425 -9.60 -18.81 -11.02
N GLU A 426 -10.29 -19.75 -11.66
CA GLU A 426 -11.34 -20.59 -11.07
C GLU A 426 -10.81 -21.67 -10.12
N ALA A 427 -9.55 -22.08 -10.27
CA ALA A 427 -8.91 -23.09 -9.41
C ALA A 427 -8.47 -22.49 -8.06
N CYS A 428 -8.49 -21.17 -7.93
CA CYS A 428 -8.11 -20.46 -6.73
C CYS A 428 -9.33 -20.06 -5.90
N PRO A 429 -9.46 -20.55 -4.64
CA PRO A 429 -10.60 -20.23 -3.80
C PRO A 429 -10.79 -18.72 -3.59
N ASN A 430 -9.70 -17.97 -3.42
CA ASN A 430 -9.74 -16.52 -3.30
C ASN A 430 -10.33 -15.88 -4.58
N CYS A 431 -9.79 -16.23 -5.75
CA CYS A 431 -10.21 -15.63 -7.01
C CYS A 431 -11.64 -16.03 -7.40
N ALA A 432 -12.03 -17.30 -7.20
CA ALA A 432 -13.36 -17.81 -7.50
C ALA A 432 -14.47 -17.10 -6.71
N ASN A 433 -14.16 -16.65 -5.48
CA ASN A 433 -15.07 -15.88 -4.64
C ASN A 433 -15.22 -14.42 -5.09
N GLN A 434 -14.39 -13.95 -6.04
CA GLN A 434 -14.44 -12.62 -6.63
C GLN A 434 -14.57 -12.70 -8.16
N PRO A 435 -15.71 -13.17 -8.69
CA PRO A 435 -15.86 -13.49 -10.11
C PRO A 435 -15.83 -12.26 -11.03
N THR A 436 -15.92 -11.07 -10.45
CA THR A 436 -15.99 -9.79 -11.16
C THR A 436 -15.00 -8.81 -10.57
N VAL A 437 -14.32 -8.05 -11.43
CA VAL A 437 -13.41 -6.97 -11.02
C VAL A 437 -13.78 -5.65 -11.67
N ASN A 438 -13.39 -4.57 -11.00
CA ASN A 438 -13.43 -3.21 -11.54
C ASN A 438 -12.02 -2.65 -11.56
N LEU A 439 -11.65 -1.94 -12.62
CA LEU A 439 -10.35 -1.29 -12.74
C LEU A 439 -10.53 0.23 -12.68
N ASP A 440 -9.78 0.87 -11.80
CA ASP A 440 -9.87 2.30 -11.52
C ASP A 440 -8.62 3.05 -11.99
N PHE A 441 -8.85 4.15 -12.71
CA PHE A 441 -7.84 5.09 -13.18
C PHE A 441 -8.08 6.44 -12.51
N ARG A 442 -7.01 7.06 -12.00
CA ARG A 442 -7.03 8.44 -11.49
C ARG A 442 -6.21 9.31 -12.43
N LEU A 443 -6.88 10.09 -13.28
CA LEU A 443 -6.25 10.78 -14.41
C LEU A 443 -6.35 12.29 -14.27
N ASP A 444 -5.38 12.99 -14.86
CA ASP A 444 -5.51 14.43 -15.09
C ASP A 444 -6.61 14.66 -16.16
N PRO A 445 -7.59 15.56 -15.93
CA PRO A 445 -8.68 15.81 -16.86
C PRO A 445 -8.19 16.19 -18.27
N SER A 446 -7.05 16.86 -18.39
CA SER A 446 -6.46 17.26 -19.68
C SER A 446 -6.07 16.06 -20.56
N LEU A 447 -5.90 14.87 -19.97
CA LEU A 447 -5.67 13.65 -20.74
C LEU A 447 -6.91 13.24 -21.54
N LEU A 448 -8.12 13.60 -21.07
CA LEU A 448 -9.39 13.15 -21.64
C LEU A 448 -10.23 14.27 -22.28
N ALA A 449 -10.13 15.49 -21.77
CA ALA A 449 -11.02 16.59 -22.12
C ALA A 449 -10.99 16.92 -23.62
N GLY A 450 -12.16 16.89 -24.27
CA GLY A 450 -12.32 17.21 -25.69
C GLY A 450 -11.84 16.13 -26.67
N LYS A 451 -11.46 14.94 -26.18
CA LYS A 451 -10.94 13.83 -26.98
C LYS A 451 -11.94 12.68 -27.11
N THR A 452 -11.76 11.83 -28.11
CA THR A 452 -12.48 10.56 -28.24
C THR A 452 -11.81 9.52 -27.34
N ILE A 453 -12.57 8.93 -26.42
CA ILE A 453 -12.03 7.98 -25.44
C ILE A 453 -12.45 6.56 -25.79
N ASP A 454 -11.46 5.68 -25.89
CA ASP A 454 -11.65 4.24 -26.07
C ASP A 454 -10.97 3.46 -24.94
N VAL A 455 -11.42 2.24 -24.70
CA VAL A 455 -10.85 1.34 -23.70
C VAL A 455 -10.56 0.00 -24.36
N ALA A 456 -9.33 -0.48 -24.22
CA ALA A 456 -8.91 -1.79 -24.70
C ALA A 456 -8.57 -2.69 -23.51
N LEU A 457 -9.00 -3.95 -23.56
CA LEU A 457 -8.54 -5.01 -22.67
C LEU A 457 -7.62 -5.93 -23.46
N ARG A 458 -6.46 -6.28 -22.90
CA ARG A 458 -5.52 -7.22 -23.54
C ARG A 458 -5.02 -8.27 -22.57
N LEU A 459 -5.09 -9.53 -22.99
CA LEU A 459 -4.50 -10.67 -22.28
C LEU A 459 -2.98 -10.61 -22.43
N VAL A 460 -2.28 -10.73 -21.31
CA VAL A 460 -0.82 -10.73 -21.28
C VAL A 460 -0.37 -12.16 -21.44
N THR A 461 0.27 -12.46 -22.56
CA THR A 461 0.74 -13.81 -22.84
C THR A 461 2.17 -14.02 -22.30
N PRO A 462 2.55 -15.27 -21.96
CA PRO A 462 3.92 -15.59 -21.52
C PRO A 462 5.03 -15.20 -22.52
N ASN A 463 4.68 -14.97 -23.79
CA ASN A 463 5.60 -14.59 -24.85
C ASN A 463 5.74 -13.06 -25.02
N GLY A 464 5.04 -12.27 -24.19
CA GLY A 464 5.09 -10.81 -24.25
C GLY A 464 4.29 -10.18 -25.41
N THR A 465 3.48 -10.97 -26.12
CA THR A 465 2.54 -10.45 -27.13
C THR A 465 1.16 -10.36 -26.52
N ASP A 466 0.70 -9.15 -26.27
CA ASP A 466 -0.64 -8.90 -25.76
C ASP A 466 -1.72 -9.24 -26.81
N GLU A 467 -2.74 -10.01 -26.42
CA GLU A 467 -3.88 -10.36 -27.28
C GLU A 467 -5.13 -9.57 -26.88
N GLU A 468 -5.81 -8.95 -27.84
CA GLU A 468 -7.02 -8.17 -27.55
C GLU A 468 -8.18 -9.05 -27.08
N ILE A 469 -8.82 -8.65 -25.97
CA ILE A 469 -9.95 -9.33 -25.37
C ILE A 469 -11.25 -8.68 -25.87
N ASP A 470 -12.11 -9.49 -26.50
CA ASP A 470 -13.47 -9.07 -26.86
C ASP A 470 -14.31 -8.83 -25.58
N PRO A 471 -14.77 -7.58 -25.33
CA PRO A 471 -15.57 -7.26 -24.14
C PRO A 471 -16.83 -8.12 -24.00
N MET A 472 -17.44 -8.57 -25.11
CA MET A 472 -18.63 -9.42 -25.07
C MET A 472 -18.36 -10.78 -24.44
N LYS A 473 -17.11 -11.26 -24.46
CA LYS A 473 -16.73 -12.55 -23.86
C LYS A 473 -16.51 -12.44 -22.35
N VAL A 474 -16.37 -11.23 -21.81
CA VAL A 474 -15.99 -10.98 -20.40
C VAL A 474 -17.04 -10.16 -19.65
N GLY A 475 -18.31 -10.38 -19.97
CA GLY A 475 -19.44 -9.77 -19.25
C GLY A 475 -19.88 -8.41 -19.77
N ASN A 476 -19.31 -7.95 -20.89
CA ASN A 476 -19.59 -6.65 -21.51
C ASN A 476 -19.44 -5.49 -20.50
N PRO A 477 -18.21 -5.26 -19.98
CA PRO A 477 -17.97 -4.27 -18.93
C PRO A 477 -18.35 -2.86 -19.38
N THR A 478 -18.70 -2.01 -18.42
CA THR A 478 -19.12 -0.62 -18.66
C THR A 478 -18.09 0.38 -18.12
N VAL A 479 -18.01 1.56 -18.74
CA VAL A 479 -17.11 2.63 -18.29
C VAL A 479 -17.92 3.71 -17.56
N ASN A 480 -17.45 4.11 -16.38
CA ASN A 480 -17.99 5.24 -15.63
C ASN A 480 -16.90 6.29 -15.42
N ILE A 481 -17.18 7.55 -15.75
CA ILE A 481 -16.26 8.67 -15.49
C ILE A 481 -16.94 9.61 -14.49
N ARG A 482 -16.20 9.98 -13.43
CA ARG A 482 -16.66 10.89 -12.39
C ARG A 482 -15.54 11.85 -12.03
N GLU A 483 -15.89 13.10 -11.79
CA GLU A 483 -14.99 14.02 -11.09
C GLU A 483 -14.86 13.54 -9.64
N LEU A 484 -13.63 13.50 -9.12
CA LEU A 484 -13.42 13.20 -7.72
C LEU A 484 -13.77 14.45 -6.91
N LEU A 485 -14.77 14.31 -6.03
CA LEU A 485 -15.05 15.32 -5.02
C LEU A 485 -13.87 15.34 -4.04
N GLN A 486 -13.21 16.49 -3.92
CA GLN A 486 -12.26 16.75 -2.85
C GLN A 486 -13.05 17.36 -1.70
N GLY A 487 -13.01 16.71 -0.54
CA GLY A 487 -13.43 17.37 0.70
C GLY A 487 -12.36 18.37 1.09
N GLU A 488 -12.75 19.59 1.44
CA GLU A 488 -11.86 20.60 2.02
C GLU A 488 -11.36 20.19 3.41
#